data_AF-A0A382J775-F1
#
_entry.id   AF-A0A382J775-F1
#
_cell.length_a   1.000
_cell.length_b   1.000
_cell.length_c   1.000
_cell.angle_alpha   90.00
_cell.angle_beta   90.00
_cell.angle_gamma   90.00
#
_symmetry.space_group_name_H-M   'P 1'
#
loop_
_entity.id
_entity.type
_entity.pdbx_description
1 polymer ?
#
loop_
_entity_poly.entity_id
_entity_poly.type
_entity_poly.pdbx_seq_one_letter_code
_entity_poly.pdbx_strand_id
1 'polypeptide(L)' 'MIEVKNVSKKFLIKNNVVNALKNINCLINEKDCLAIVGESGSGKST' A
#
# COMPACT_ATOMS: atom_id res chain seq x y z
N MET A 1 -17.36 -3.26 -5.52
CA MET A 1 -16.26 -2.42 -6.05
C MET A 1 -15.48 -1.81 -4.88
N ILE A 2 -14.15 -1.83 -4.91
CA ILE A 2 -13.26 -1.20 -3.92
C ILE A 2 -12.37 -0.19 -4.66
N GLU A 3 -12.23 1.01 -4.10
CA GLU A 3 -11.38 2.05 -4.67
C GLU A 3 -10.44 2.61 -3.58
N VAL A 4 -9.15 2.60 -3.88
CA VAL A 4 -8.05 3.14 -3.07
C VAL A 4 -7.51 4.36 -3.82
N LYS A 5 -7.59 5.53 -3.19
CA LYS A 5 -7.11 6.79 -3.77
C LYS A 5 -6.08 7.47 -2.87
N ASN A 6 -4.95 7.82 -3.46
CA ASN A 6 -3.86 8.60 -2.88
C ASN A 6 -3.40 8.14 -1.48
N VAL A 7 -3.41 6.83 -1.23
CA VAL A 7 -3.03 6.30 0.09
C VAL A 7 -1.52 6.42 0.28
N SER A 8 -1.14 7.12 1.34
CA SER A 8 0.26 7.29 1.75
C SER A 8 0.39 7.00 3.23
N LYS A 9 1.44 6.26 3.61
CA LYS A 9 1.69 5.89 5.00
C LYS A 9 3.17 6.04 5.31
N LYS A 10 3.45 6.77 6.38
CA LYS A 10 4.78 6.90 6.97
C LYS A 10 4.78 6.24 8.34
N PHE A 11 5.86 5.53 8.65
CA PHE A 11 6.16 5.05 9.98
C PHE A 11 7.40 5.78 10.51
N LEU A 12 7.34 6.17 11.77
CA LEU A 12 8.52 6.60 12.50
C LEU A 12 9.11 5.36 13.16
N ILE A 13 10.31 4.97 12.75
CA ILE A 13 11.03 3.82 13.30
C ILE A 13 12.32 4.35 13.91
N LYS A 14 12.42 4.29 15.24
CA LYS A 14 13.45 4.98 16.02
C LYS A 14 13.41 6.48 15.68
N ASN A 15 14.43 7.00 14.99
CA ASN A 15 14.53 8.40 14.56
C ASN A 15 14.45 8.57 13.03
N ASN A 16 14.10 7.51 12.29
CA ASN A 16 13.98 7.54 10.84
C ASN A 16 12.53 7.47 10.40
N VAL A 17 12.20 8.23 9.36
CA VAL A 17 10.89 8.18 8.72
C VAL A 17 10.96 7.21 7.54
N VAL A 18 10.19 6.12 7.62
CA VAL A 18 10.03 5.16 6.53
C VAL A 18 8.70 5.43 5.82
N ASN A 19 8.77 5.71 4.53
CA ASN A 19 7.59 5.85 3.68
C ASN A 19 7.17 4.45 3.19
N ALA A 20 6.27 3.78 3.90
CA ALA A 20 5.80 2.44 3.57
C ALA A 20 4.87 2.43 2.35
N LEU A 21 3.98 3.43 2.24
CA LEU A 21 3.14 3.63 1.06
C LEU A 21 3.31 5.06 0.55
N LYS A 22 3.43 5.21 -0.77
CA LYS A 22 3.60 6.51 -1.44
C LYS A 22 2.57 6.67 -2.55
N ASN A 23 1.52 7.43 -2.28
CA ASN A 23 0.47 7.78 -3.26
C ASN A 23 -0.10 6.56 -4.03
N ILE A 24 -0.50 5.53 -3.29
CA ILE A 24 -1.03 4.30 -3.86
C ILE A 24 -2.47 4.53 -4.32
N ASN A 25 -2.74 4.15 -5.56
CA ASN A 25 -4.05 4.22 -6.20
C ASN A 25 -4.37 2.84 -6.78
N CYS A 26 -5.55 2.30 -6.47
CA CYS A 26 -6.00 0.99 -6.95
C CYS A 26 -7.52 0.97 -7.07
N LEU A 27 -8.04 0.38 -8.14
CA LEU A 27 -9.47 0.14 -8.35
C LEU A 27 -9.67 -1.36 -8.54
N ILE A 28 -10.63 -1.92 -7.82
CA ILE A 28 -10.98 -3.35 -7.84
C ILE A 28 -12.47 -3.44 -8.11
N ASN A 29 -12.84 -4.00 -9.24
CA ASN A 29 -14.23 -4.18 -9.62
C ASN A 29 -14.84 -5.41 -8.96
N GLU A 30 -16.15 -5.56 -9.08
CA GLU A 30 -16.80 -6.78 -8.63
C GLU A 30 -16.31 -7.97 -9.45
N LYS A 31 -16.06 -9.09 -8.76
CA LYS A 31 -15.54 -10.34 -9.32
C LYS A 31 -14.06 -10.31 -9.76
N ASP A 32 -13.34 -9.21 -9.53
CA ASP A 32 -11.88 -9.20 -9.71
C ASP A 32 -11.19 -10.06 -8.64
N CYS A 33 -10.12 -10.76 -9.04
CA CYS A 33 -9.19 -11.42 -8.12
C CYS A 33 -7.86 -10.66 -8.14
N LEU A 34 -7.51 -10.03 -7.01
CA LEU A 34 -6.30 -9.23 -6.86
C LEU A 34 -5.30 -9.92 -5.93
N ALA A 35 -4.02 -9.90 -6.30
CA ALA A 35 -2.91 -10.28 -5.44
C ALA A 35 -1.91 -9.12 -5.29
N ILE A 36 -1.46 -8.87 -4.06
CA ILE A 36 -0.40 -7.90 -3.76
C ILE A 36 0.91 -8.67 -3.53
N VAL A 37 1.89 -8.47 -4.41
CA VAL A 37 3.19 -9.18 -4.40
C VAL A 37 4.36 -8.21 -4.36
N GLY A 38 5.55 -8.70 -3.97
CA GLY A 38 6.75 -7.89 -3.82
C GLY A 38 7.65 -8.37 -2.67
N GLU A 39 8.90 -7.89 -2.63
CA GLU A 39 9.91 -8.28 -1.66
C GLU A 39 9.54 -7.91 -0.22
N SER A 40 10.15 -8.59 0.77
CA SER A 40 9.93 -8.26 2.19
C SER A 40 10.25 -6.78 2.46
N GLY A 41 9.36 -6.10 3.19
CA GLY A 41 9.51 -4.67 3.50
C GLY A 41 8.95 -3.70 2.44
N SER A 42 8.42 -4.17 1.31
CA SER A 42 7.89 -3.30 0.24
C SER A 42 6.55 -2.60 0.53
N GLY A 43 5.97 -2.81 1.72
CA GLY A 43 4.70 -2.17 2.13
C GLY A 43 3.43 -2.98 1.86
N LYS A 44 3.50 -4.22 1.38
CA LYS A 44 2.33 -5.06 1.03
C LYS A 44 1.30 -5.25 2.15
N SER A 45 1.76 -5.35 3.39
CA SER A 45 0.91 -5.61 4.57
C SER A 45 0.53 -4.33 5.33
N THR A 46 0.96 -3.17 4.82
CA THR A 46 0.67 -1.84 5.38
C THR A 46 -0.54 -1.24 4.68
#